data_AF-A0A926PRC5-F1
#
_entry.id   AF-A0A926PRC5-F1
#
_cell.length_a   1.000
_cell.length_b   1.000
_cell.length_c   1.000
_cell.angle_alpha   90.00
_cell.angle_beta   90.00
_cell.angle_gamma   90.00
#
_symmetry.space_group_name_H-M   'P 1'
#
loop_
_entity.id
_entity.type
_entity.pdbx_description
1 polymer ?
#
loop_
_entity_poly.entity_id
_entity_poly.type
_entity_poly.pdbx_seq_one_letter_code
_entity_poly.pdbx_strand_id
1 'polypeptide(L)'
;MKAKSVVYLESVSKIYPSAKGEVYAVQDVTIDVQPGEFYSLLGSSGSGKTTTLRMIGGFEIPEYGQVYISGEPVTTLPPYRRNVHTVFQNYALFPHMTVAENIAYPLTIAKLPRAEIAPQVEASLKMFQIQELGDRKPSQLSGGQQQRVALARALISRPKVLLLDEPLSALDAKIREEVRQELRELQRRLNLTFIYVTHDQEEALALSDRIAVMHRGKVEQIGTPKEIYNRPASLFVAQFIGKANFLTGTVQQVDEGMAIVEVNGQLLKASLPRDRFADQNIQINQTVTLMIRPERIQINQNASADNRVRGTIESITYIGQSLQIQAKTDLGMLMVTELYSGGDRSDETLTLSWNSENCVVVQKEH
;
A
#
# COMPACT_ATOMS: atom_id res chain seq x y z
N MET A 1 -23.80 2.19 -6.10
CA MET A 1 -22.52 1.49 -5.84
C MET A 1 -22.44 0.80 -4.47
N LYS A 2 -23.19 1.22 -3.43
CA LYS A 2 -23.22 0.59 -2.08
C LYS A 2 -23.51 -0.93 -2.04
N ALA A 3 -24.27 -1.47 -2.99
CA ALA A 3 -24.78 -2.85 -2.93
C ALA A 3 -23.76 -3.96 -3.27
N LYS A 4 -22.55 -3.62 -3.77
CA LYS A 4 -21.53 -4.63 -4.12
C LYS A 4 -20.37 -4.74 -3.11
N SER A 5 -20.12 -3.70 -2.33
CA SER A 5 -18.98 -3.64 -1.40
C SER A 5 -19.27 -4.38 -0.08
N VAL A 6 -18.30 -5.14 0.41
CA VAL A 6 -18.38 -5.81 1.72
C VAL A 6 -18.01 -4.87 2.86
N VAL A 7 -17.18 -3.86 2.63
CA VAL A 7 -16.98 -2.72 3.53
C VAL A 7 -17.13 -1.44 2.72
N TYR A 8 -17.90 -0.50 3.24
CA TYR A 8 -18.06 0.81 2.64
C TYR A 8 -17.97 1.89 3.72
N LEU A 9 -17.06 2.84 3.54
CA LEU A 9 -17.03 4.08 4.32
C LEU A 9 -17.61 5.19 3.47
N GLU A 10 -18.57 5.92 4.02
CA GLU A 10 -19.22 7.05 3.36
C GLU A 10 -18.80 8.33 4.06
N SER A 11 -17.87 9.07 3.45
CA SER A 11 -17.40 10.39 3.91
C SER A 11 -17.06 10.44 5.40
N VAL A 12 -16.36 9.42 5.90
CA VAL A 12 -16.08 9.33 7.34
C VAL A 12 -15.02 10.33 7.75
N SER A 13 -15.22 10.97 8.90
CA SER A 13 -14.23 11.85 9.50
C SER A 13 -14.03 11.51 10.97
N LYS A 14 -12.76 11.50 11.40
CA LYS A 14 -12.36 11.33 12.80
C LYS A 14 -11.54 12.51 13.27
N ILE A 15 -11.99 13.12 14.36
CA ILE A 15 -11.38 14.29 14.98
C ILE A 15 -10.89 13.90 16.38
N TYR A 16 -9.67 14.30 16.72
CA TYR A 16 -9.13 14.16 18.07
C TYR A 16 -8.80 15.54 18.65
N PRO A 17 -9.01 15.74 19.96
CA PRO A 17 -8.52 16.93 20.64
C PRO A 17 -6.98 16.90 20.74
N SER A 18 -6.35 18.05 20.54
CA SER A 18 -4.92 18.28 20.69
C SER A 18 -4.68 19.58 21.45
N ALA A 19 -3.47 19.75 22.01
CA ALA A 19 -3.07 20.97 22.71
C ALA A 19 -3.19 22.25 21.85
N LYS A 20 -3.22 22.11 20.51
CA LYS A 20 -3.36 23.21 19.54
C LYS A 20 -4.76 23.32 18.93
N GLY A 21 -5.75 22.59 19.44
CA GLY A 21 -7.11 22.53 18.89
C GLY A 21 -7.47 21.13 18.35
N GLU A 22 -8.49 21.08 17.50
CA GLU A 22 -8.96 19.82 16.90
C GLU A 22 -8.08 19.39 15.73
N VAL A 23 -7.77 18.08 15.66
CA VAL A 23 -6.99 17.47 14.58
C VAL A 23 -7.86 16.45 13.85
N TYR A 24 -8.07 16.65 12.56
CA TYR A 24 -8.67 15.66 11.69
C TYR A 24 -7.65 14.54 11.42
N ALA A 25 -7.75 13.45 12.18
CA ALA A 25 -6.97 12.25 11.91
C ALA A 25 -7.46 11.52 10.65
N VAL A 26 -8.76 11.62 10.37
CA VAL A 26 -9.38 11.18 9.12
C VAL A 26 -10.36 12.27 8.68
N GLN A 27 -10.33 12.65 7.40
CA GLN A 27 -11.16 13.72 6.87
C GLN A 27 -11.80 13.29 5.56
N ASP A 28 -13.14 13.21 5.56
CA ASP A 28 -13.98 12.91 4.39
C ASP A 28 -13.50 11.69 3.58
N VAL A 29 -13.24 10.59 4.28
CA VAL A 29 -12.75 9.37 3.65
C VAL A 29 -13.90 8.51 3.16
N THR A 30 -13.93 8.28 1.84
CA THR A 30 -14.81 7.31 1.20
C THR A 30 -13.98 6.18 0.61
N ILE A 31 -14.24 4.95 1.05
CA ILE A 31 -13.61 3.74 0.50
C ILE A 31 -14.65 2.67 0.24
N ASP A 32 -14.41 1.88 -0.79
CA ASP A 32 -15.24 0.75 -1.18
C ASP A 32 -14.37 -0.50 -1.32
N VAL A 33 -14.59 -1.48 -0.45
CA VAL A 33 -13.86 -2.75 -0.46
C VAL A 33 -14.79 -3.83 -0.99
N GLN A 34 -14.35 -4.55 -2.01
CA GLN A 34 -15.10 -5.59 -2.68
C GLN A 34 -14.92 -6.95 -1.96
N PRO A 35 -15.89 -7.87 -2.04
CA PRO A 35 -15.76 -9.20 -1.46
C PRO A 35 -14.56 -9.96 -2.04
N GLY A 36 -13.75 -10.58 -1.17
CA GLY A 36 -12.57 -11.35 -1.58
C GLY A 36 -11.37 -10.51 -2.00
N GLU A 37 -11.42 -9.19 -1.79
CA GLU A 37 -10.34 -8.27 -2.14
C GLU A 37 -9.27 -8.23 -1.05
N PHE A 38 -8.00 -8.17 -1.45
CA PHE A 38 -6.90 -7.74 -0.58
C PHE A 38 -6.71 -6.23 -0.75
N TYR A 39 -7.30 -5.46 0.15
CA TYR A 39 -7.30 -3.99 0.09
C TYR A 39 -6.30 -3.41 1.09
N SER A 40 -5.36 -2.58 0.63
CA SER A 40 -4.39 -1.96 1.52
C SER A 40 -4.66 -0.48 1.77
N LEU A 41 -4.56 -0.06 3.03
CA LEU A 41 -4.38 1.32 3.43
C LEU A 41 -2.88 1.58 3.57
N LEU A 42 -2.34 2.44 2.72
CA LEU A 42 -0.91 2.74 2.64
C LEU A 42 -0.66 4.23 2.92
N GLY A 43 0.44 4.59 3.58
CA GLY A 43 0.78 5.98 3.86
C GLY A 43 1.78 6.12 5.00
N SER A 44 2.32 7.31 5.20
CA SER A 44 3.27 7.61 6.27
C SER A 44 2.66 7.48 7.68
N SER A 45 3.51 7.49 8.72
CA SER A 45 3.02 7.56 10.10
C SER A 45 2.13 8.79 10.30
N GLY A 46 1.01 8.61 11.00
CA GLY A 46 0.03 9.69 11.23
C GLY A 46 -0.89 10.01 10.05
N SER A 47 -0.87 9.25 8.95
CA SER A 47 -1.74 9.52 7.79
C SER A 47 -3.22 9.13 7.98
N GLY A 48 -3.59 8.52 9.11
CA GLY A 48 -4.97 8.13 9.44
C GLY A 48 -5.32 6.66 9.22
N LYS A 49 -4.42 5.82 8.70
CA LYS A 49 -4.68 4.40 8.37
C LYS A 49 -5.26 3.58 9.53
N THR A 50 -4.55 3.56 10.66
CA THR A 50 -4.97 2.80 11.85
C THR A 50 -6.28 3.33 12.42
N THR A 51 -6.50 4.65 12.38
CA THR A 51 -7.78 5.25 12.76
C THR A 51 -8.90 4.80 11.84
N THR A 52 -8.71 4.81 10.53
CA THR A 52 -9.66 4.26 9.54
C THR A 52 -9.96 2.78 9.81
N LEU A 53 -8.92 1.96 10.03
CA LEU A 53 -9.09 0.55 10.34
C LEU A 53 -9.87 0.32 11.66
N ARG A 54 -9.57 1.10 12.70
CA ARG A 54 -10.28 1.06 13.99
C ARG A 54 -11.73 1.50 13.88
N MET A 55 -12.04 2.46 13.01
CA MET A 55 -13.42 2.83 12.71
C MET A 55 -14.19 1.71 12.03
N ILE A 56 -13.55 0.90 11.16
CA ILE A 56 -14.17 -0.30 10.57
C ILE A 56 -14.38 -1.37 11.66
N GLY A 57 -13.38 -1.60 12.51
CA GLY A 57 -13.43 -2.55 13.62
C GLY A 57 -14.33 -2.15 14.78
N GLY A 58 -14.79 -0.90 14.84
CA GLY A 58 -15.64 -0.35 15.90
C GLY A 58 -14.92 0.05 17.18
N PHE A 59 -13.58 0.12 17.14
CA PHE A 59 -12.77 0.62 18.24
C PHE A 59 -12.74 2.16 18.29
N GLU A 60 -13.16 2.80 17.20
CA GLU A 60 -13.36 4.24 17.10
C GLU A 60 -14.71 4.51 16.44
N ILE A 61 -15.36 5.60 16.86
CA ILE A 61 -16.62 6.08 16.27
C ILE A 61 -16.29 7.37 15.50
N PRO A 62 -16.60 7.46 14.20
CA PRO A 62 -16.42 8.72 13.46
C PRO A 62 -17.37 9.80 13.97
N GLU A 63 -16.93 11.07 13.95
CA GLU A 63 -17.80 12.21 14.22
C GLU A 63 -18.77 12.48 13.05
N TYR A 64 -18.35 12.17 11.82
CA TYR A 64 -19.15 12.36 10.60
C TYR A 64 -19.07 11.14 9.67
N GLY A 65 -20.09 10.98 8.82
CA GLY A 65 -20.15 9.89 7.85
C GLY A 65 -20.66 8.58 8.43
N GLN A 66 -20.65 7.52 7.62
CA GLN A 66 -21.18 6.21 8.00
C GLN A 66 -20.28 5.05 7.60
N VAL A 67 -20.26 4.01 8.43
CA VAL A 67 -19.56 2.75 8.20
C VAL A 67 -20.60 1.67 7.92
N TYR A 68 -20.43 0.96 6.80
CA TYR A 68 -21.27 -0.16 6.42
C TYR A 68 -20.41 -1.43 6.27
N ILE A 69 -20.93 -2.55 6.77
CA ILE A 69 -20.32 -3.88 6.57
C ILE A 69 -21.40 -4.80 6.00
N SER A 70 -21.14 -5.41 4.84
CA SER A 70 -22.09 -6.25 4.10
C SER A 70 -23.45 -5.57 3.86
N GLY A 71 -23.43 -4.26 3.63
CA GLY A 71 -24.65 -3.44 3.43
C GLY A 71 -25.36 -3.00 4.71
N GLU A 72 -24.97 -3.50 5.89
CA GLU A 72 -25.56 -3.10 7.17
C GLU A 72 -24.83 -1.89 7.77
N PRO A 73 -25.53 -0.86 8.25
CA PRO A 73 -24.90 0.26 8.95
C PRO A 73 -24.41 -0.20 10.32
N VAL A 74 -23.11 -0.04 10.57
CA VAL A 74 -22.44 -0.52 11.80
C VAL A 74 -21.79 0.59 12.63
N THR A 75 -21.89 1.85 12.20
CA THR A 75 -21.16 3.00 12.77
C THR A 75 -21.17 3.05 14.30
N THR A 76 -22.32 2.84 14.93
CA THR A 76 -22.50 2.90 16.40
C THR A 76 -22.41 1.53 17.07
N LEU A 77 -22.25 0.45 16.31
CA LEU A 77 -22.11 -0.89 16.88
C LEU A 77 -20.72 -1.07 17.51
N PRO A 78 -20.64 -1.66 18.71
CA PRO A 78 -19.37 -1.98 19.34
C PRO A 78 -18.65 -3.12 18.60
N PRO A 79 -17.32 -3.30 18.79
CA PRO A 79 -16.52 -4.27 18.05
C PRO A 79 -17.09 -5.69 18.04
N TYR A 80 -17.55 -6.19 19.20
CA TYR A 80 -18.05 -7.56 19.35
C TYR A 80 -19.39 -7.82 18.64
N ARG A 81 -20.06 -6.79 18.11
CA ARG A 81 -21.27 -6.92 17.28
C ARG A 81 -21.00 -6.72 15.79
N ARG A 82 -19.76 -6.47 15.39
CA ARG A 82 -19.38 -6.33 13.98
C ARG A 82 -18.88 -7.65 13.44
N ASN A 83 -19.30 -8.01 12.23
CA ASN A 83 -18.88 -9.25 11.58
C ASN A 83 -17.49 -9.10 10.91
N VAL A 84 -16.52 -8.66 11.70
CA VAL A 84 -15.13 -8.44 11.31
C VAL A 84 -14.22 -8.88 12.45
N HIS A 85 -13.00 -9.30 12.13
CA HIS A 85 -11.99 -9.59 13.14
C HIS A 85 -10.74 -8.75 12.88
N THR A 86 -10.12 -8.27 13.96
CA THR A 86 -8.91 -7.44 13.89
C THR A 86 -7.71 -8.18 14.46
N VAL A 87 -6.62 -8.22 13.70
CA VAL A 87 -5.30 -8.61 14.16
C VAL A 87 -4.48 -7.33 14.34
N PHE A 88 -4.14 -7.03 15.59
CA PHE A 88 -3.36 -5.85 15.96
C PHE A 88 -1.86 -6.08 15.76
N GLN A 89 -1.11 -4.99 15.66
CA GLN A 89 0.35 -4.99 15.50
C GLN A 89 1.10 -5.88 16.50
N ASN A 90 0.71 -5.85 17.79
CA ASN A 90 1.33 -6.69 18.84
C ASN A 90 0.73 -8.10 18.93
N TYR A 91 -0.06 -8.51 17.94
CA TYR A 91 -0.86 -9.75 17.87
C TYR A 91 -1.93 -9.90 18.96
N ALA A 92 -1.82 -9.18 20.08
CA ALA A 92 -2.72 -9.19 21.23
C ALA A 92 -3.04 -10.62 21.70
N LEU A 93 -2.05 -11.52 21.70
CA LEU A 93 -2.20 -12.88 22.24
C LEU A 93 -2.32 -12.82 23.77
N PHE A 94 -3.17 -13.67 24.34
CA PHE A 94 -3.33 -13.77 25.79
C PHE A 94 -2.12 -14.52 26.36
N PRO A 95 -1.23 -13.86 27.14
CA PRO A 95 0.05 -14.44 27.52
C PRO A 95 -0.08 -15.58 28.56
N HIS A 96 -1.21 -15.61 29.26
CA HIS A 96 -1.52 -16.63 30.27
C HIS A 96 -2.15 -17.89 29.66
N MET A 97 -2.62 -17.83 28.42
CA MET A 97 -3.24 -18.93 27.70
C MET A 97 -2.23 -19.63 26.79
N THR A 98 -2.41 -20.94 26.55
CA THR A 98 -1.68 -21.67 25.52
C THR A 98 -2.09 -21.23 24.11
N VAL A 99 -1.38 -21.69 23.09
CA VAL A 99 -1.74 -21.48 21.69
C VAL A 99 -3.13 -22.03 21.39
N ALA A 100 -3.42 -23.26 21.81
CA ALA A 100 -4.72 -23.89 21.59
C ALA A 100 -5.84 -23.11 22.30
N GLU A 101 -5.60 -22.63 23.52
CA GLU A 101 -6.55 -21.80 24.26
C GLU A 101 -6.77 -20.42 23.61
N ASN A 102 -5.70 -19.78 23.12
CA ASN A 102 -5.80 -18.53 22.37
C ASN A 102 -6.69 -18.70 21.14
N ILE A 103 -6.49 -19.78 20.38
CA ILE A 103 -7.28 -20.10 19.18
C ILE A 103 -8.73 -20.44 19.56
N ALA A 104 -8.96 -21.19 20.63
CA ALA A 104 -10.29 -21.59 21.08
C ALA A 104 -11.14 -20.41 21.62
N TYR A 105 -10.49 -19.34 22.11
CA TYR A 105 -11.12 -18.27 22.86
C TYR A 105 -12.39 -17.68 22.21
N PRO A 106 -12.41 -17.34 20.90
CA PRO A 106 -13.61 -16.80 20.26
C PRO A 106 -14.81 -17.77 20.29
N LEU A 107 -14.55 -19.07 20.13
CA LEU A 107 -15.60 -20.11 20.19
C LEU A 107 -16.16 -20.27 21.61
N THR A 108 -15.28 -20.19 22.61
CA THR A 108 -15.66 -20.24 24.03
C THR A 108 -16.56 -19.06 24.41
N ILE A 109 -16.24 -17.84 23.93
CA ILE A 109 -17.05 -16.64 24.17
C ILE A 109 -18.41 -16.74 23.45
N ALA A 110 -18.44 -17.35 22.26
CA ALA A 110 -19.67 -17.67 21.55
C ALA A 110 -20.47 -18.84 22.19
N LYS A 111 -19.98 -19.40 23.31
CA LYS A 111 -20.63 -20.48 24.09
C LYS A 111 -20.91 -21.75 23.27
N LEU A 112 -20.03 -22.09 22.34
CA LEU A 112 -20.13 -23.36 21.62
C LEU A 112 -19.93 -24.55 22.58
N PRO A 113 -20.57 -25.70 22.34
CA PRO A 113 -20.34 -26.91 23.12
C PRO A 113 -18.87 -27.34 23.06
N ARG A 114 -18.31 -27.75 24.20
CA ARG A 114 -16.90 -28.16 24.31
C ARG A 114 -16.51 -29.27 23.31
N ALA A 115 -17.44 -30.17 23.01
CA ALA A 115 -17.26 -31.24 22.02
C ALA A 115 -17.06 -30.71 20.59
N GLU A 116 -17.55 -29.51 20.26
CA GLU A 116 -17.40 -28.88 18.95
C GLU A 116 -16.14 -28.00 18.85
N ILE A 117 -15.62 -27.53 19.98
CA ILE A 117 -14.45 -26.63 20.02
C ILE A 117 -13.17 -27.39 19.68
N ALA A 118 -12.91 -28.53 20.34
CA ALA A 118 -11.64 -29.24 20.19
C ALA A 118 -11.33 -29.66 18.73
N PRO A 119 -12.27 -30.24 17.96
CA PRO A 119 -12.02 -30.57 16.55
C PRO A 119 -11.74 -29.35 15.68
N GLN A 120 -12.38 -28.21 15.94
CA GLN A 120 -12.14 -26.97 15.20
C GLN A 120 -10.77 -26.37 15.50
N VAL A 121 -10.35 -26.40 16.77
CA VAL A 121 -9.01 -25.95 17.17
C VAL A 121 -7.94 -26.83 16.55
N GLU A 122 -8.10 -28.16 16.56
CA GLU A 122 -7.16 -29.09 15.92
C GLU A 122 -7.06 -28.85 14.41
N ALA A 123 -8.19 -28.69 13.73
CA ALA A 123 -8.22 -28.36 12.31
C ALA A 123 -7.53 -27.02 12.01
N SER A 124 -7.75 -26.00 12.87
CA SER A 124 -7.08 -24.70 12.75
C SER A 124 -5.57 -24.84 12.96
N LEU A 125 -5.12 -25.53 14.01
CA LEU A 125 -3.70 -25.77 14.25
C LEU A 125 -3.02 -26.44 13.04
N LYS A 126 -3.69 -27.40 12.41
CA LYS A 126 -3.21 -28.07 11.20
C LYS A 126 -3.15 -27.15 10.00
N MET A 127 -4.19 -26.36 9.78
CA MET A 127 -4.29 -25.43 8.66
C MET A 127 -3.19 -24.36 8.67
N PHE A 128 -2.79 -23.91 9.86
CA PHE A 128 -1.74 -22.91 10.06
C PHE A 128 -0.36 -23.52 10.33
N GLN A 129 -0.22 -24.86 10.24
CA GLN A 129 1.05 -25.57 10.45
C GLN A 129 1.71 -25.24 11.80
N ILE A 130 0.91 -25.24 12.87
CA ILE A 130 1.32 -24.93 14.25
C ILE A 130 0.87 -26.00 15.26
N GLN A 131 0.64 -27.23 14.80
CA GLN A 131 0.14 -28.36 15.62
C GLN A 131 1.04 -28.63 16.83
N GLU A 132 2.36 -28.63 16.62
CA GLU A 132 3.35 -28.90 17.67
C GLU A 132 3.49 -27.76 18.69
N LEU A 133 2.81 -26.63 18.46
CA LEU A 133 2.87 -25.45 19.32
C LEU A 133 1.66 -25.33 20.24
N GLY A 134 0.66 -26.21 20.13
CA GLY A 134 -0.64 -26.10 20.81
C GLY A 134 -0.55 -25.86 22.31
N ASP A 135 0.37 -26.55 22.99
CA ASP A 135 0.56 -26.47 24.45
C ASP A 135 1.52 -25.35 24.89
N ARG A 136 2.18 -24.67 23.95
CA ARG A 136 3.11 -23.58 24.25
C ARG A 136 2.35 -22.31 24.59
N LYS A 137 2.99 -21.43 25.35
CA LYS A 137 2.54 -20.05 25.60
C LYS A 137 3.14 -19.09 24.57
N PRO A 138 2.52 -17.91 24.31
CA PRO A 138 3.02 -16.93 23.34
C PRO A 138 4.49 -16.52 23.53
N SER A 139 4.98 -16.44 24.76
CA SER A 139 6.37 -16.08 25.07
C SER A 139 7.40 -17.11 24.60
N GLN A 140 6.97 -18.32 24.21
CA GLN A 140 7.83 -19.41 23.73
C GLN A 140 7.84 -19.52 22.19
N LEU A 141 7.26 -18.54 21.50
CA LEU A 141 7.05 -18.54 20.05
C LEU A 141 7.90 -17.47 19.37
N SER A 142 8.34 -17.74 18.14
CA SER A 142 8.90 -16.72 17.26
C SER A 142 7.82 -15.72 16.81
N GLY A 143 8.22 -14.56 16.27
CA GLY A 143 7.27 -13.56 15.76
C GLY A 143 6.32 -14.10 14.69
N GLY A 144 6.85 -14.85 13.71
CA GLY A 144 6.01 -15.50 12.68
C GLY A 144 5.07 -16.56 13.25
N GLN A 145 5.49 -17.31 14.28
CA GLN A 145 4.61 -18.25 14.97
C GLN A 145 3.49 -17.53 15.72
N GLN A 146 3.79 -16.44 16.45
CA GLN A 146 2.77 -15.64 17.13
C GLN A 146 1.75 -15.07 16.13
N GLN A 147 2.20 -14.62 14.97
CA GLN A 147 1.31 -14.15 13.91
C GLN A 147 0.39 -15.26 13.40
N ARG A 148 0.92 -16.45 13.11
CA ARG A 148 0.09 -17.60 12.69
C ARG A 148 -0.97 -17.94 13.74
N VAL A 149 -0.62 -17.88 15.03
CA VAL A 149 -1.58 -18.08 16.13
C VAL A 149 -2.65 -16.97 16.14
N ALA A 150 -2.25 -15.71 15.93
CA ALA A 150 -3.19 -14.59 15.89
C ALA A 150 -4.16 -14.68 14.70
N LEU A 151 -3.67 -15.07 13.53
CA LEU A 151 -4.48 -15.32 12.33
C LEU A 151 -5.41 -16.52 12.55
N ALA A 152 -4.92 -17.62 13.09
CA ALA A 152 -5.72 -18.79 13.43
C ALA A 152 -6.86 -18.43 14.38
N ARG A 153 -6.57 -17.69 15.45
CA ARG A 153 -7.58 -17.17 16.38
C ARG A 153 -8.59 -16.26 15.69
N ALA A 154 -8.15 -15.39 14.79
CA ALA A 154 -9.06 -14.47 14.09
C ALA A 154 -9.96 -15.19 13.07
N LEU A 155 -9.50 -16.31 12.51
CA LEU A 155 -10.16 -17.01 11.40
C LEU A 155 -11.01 -18.21 11.83
N ILE A 156 -10.85 -18.71 13.05
CA ILE A 156 -11.63 -19.85 13.55
C ILE A 156 -13.15 -19.57 13.55
N SER A 157 -13.55 -18.32 13.76
CA SER A 157 -14.95 -17.86 13.71
C SER A 157 -15.47 -17.60 12.29
N ARG A 158 -14.63 -17.77 11.26
CA ARG A 158 -14.93 -17.55 9.84
C ARG A 158 -15.55 -16.17 9.55
N PRO A 159 -14.83 -15.07 9.86
CA PRO A 159 -15.34 -13.73 9.63
C PRO A 159 -15.48 -13.41 8.14
N LYS A 160 -16.35 -12.45 7.80
CA LYS A 160 -16.46 -11.95 6.42
C LYS A 160 -15.27 -11.07 6.00
N VAL A 161 -14.70 -10.33 6.96
CA VAL A 161 -13.60 -9.39 6.73
C VAL A 161 -12.56 -9.54 7.83
N LEU A 162 -11.30 -9.61 7.43
CA LEU A 162 -10.14 -9.59 8.33
C LEU A 162 -9.45 -8.23 8.22
N LEU A 163 -9.26 -7.58 9.37
CA LEU A 163 -8.57 -6.29 9.51
C LEU A 163 -7.17 -6.56 10.07
N LEU A 164 -6.14 -6.10 9.38
CA LEU A 164 -4.74 -6.36 9.72
C LEU A 164 -4.02 -5.01 9.94
N ASP A 165 -3.59 -4.73 11.18
CA ASP A 165 -2.93 -3.47 11.56
C ASP A 165 -1.41 -3.67 11.66
N GLU A 166 -0.67 -3.35 10.60
CA GLU A 166 0.79 -3.51 10.49
C GLU A 166 1.31 -4.87 10.97
N PRO A 167 0.71 -6.01 10.55
CA PRO A 167 0.99 -7.30 11.15
C PRO A 167 2.41 -7.83 10.88
N LEU A 168 3.17 -7.18 9.99
CA LEU A 168 4.52 -7.60 9.59
C LEU A 168 5.63 -6.66 10.08
N SER A 169 5.29 -5.55 10.75
CA SER A 169 6.25 -4.48 11.07
C SER A 169 7.39 -4.93 11.99
N ALA A 170 7.13 -5.93 12.84
CA ALA A 170 8.08 -6.45 13.81
C ALA A 170 8.96 -7.60 13.30
N LEU A 171 8.79 -8.02 12.04
CA LEU A 171 9.51 -9.16 11.45
C LEU A 171 10.74 -8.67 10.65
N ASP A 172 11.81 -9.46 10.66
CA ASP A 172 12.97 -9.24 9.78
C ASP A 172 12.59 -9.46 8.31
N ALA A 173 13.44 -8.95 7.41
CA ALA A 173 13.15 -8.91 5.97
C ALA A 173 12.91 -10.30 5.35
N LYS A 174 13.63 -11.34 5.79
CA LYS A 174 13.50 -12.67 5.20
C LYS A 174 12.19 -13.31 5.63
N ILE A 175 11.91 -13.31 6.93
CA ILE A 175 10.66 -13.88 7.46
C ILE A 175 9.46 -13.09 6.94
N ARG A 176 9.59 -11.76 6.83
CA ARG A 176 8.54 -10.91 6.28
C ARG A 176 8.12 -11.34 4.87
N GLU A 177 9.07 -11.61 3.98
CA GLU A 177 8.77 -12.05 2.62
C GLU A 177 8.05 -13.40 2.58
N GLU A 178 8.50 -14.37 3.37
CA GLU A 178 7.85 -15.69 3.49
C GLU A 178 6.39 -15.52 3.97
N VAL A 179 6.18 -14.71 5.01
CA VAL A 179 4.85 -14.48 5.57
C VAL A 179 3.93 -13.68 4.62
N ARG A 180 4.46 -12.74 3.84
CA ARG A 180 3.69 -12.02 2.81
C ARG A 180 3.05 -13.01 1.84
N GLN A 181 3.85 -13.96 1.34
CA GLN A 181 3.37 -14.99 0.40
C GLN A 181 2.30 -15.87 1.06
N GLU A 182 2.54 -16.32 2.30
CA GLU A 182 1.56 -17.10 3.07
C GLU A 182 0.23 -16.36 3.25
N LEU A 183 0.27 -15.06 3.57
CA LEU A 183 -0.94 -14.25 3.73
C LEU A 183 -1.75 -14.17 2.43
N ARG A 184 -1.09 -13.96 1.29
CA ARG A 184 -1.76 -13.90 -0.02
C ARG A 184 -2.37 -15.24 -0.40
N GLU A 185 -1.66 -16.34 -0.17
CA GLU A 185 -2.15 -17.69 -0.41
C GLU A 185 -3.34 -18.02 0.48
N LEU A 186 -3.26 -17.70 1.78
CA LEU A 186 -4.33 -17.89 2.74
C LEU A 186 -5.60 -17.14 2.34
N GLN A 187 -5.45 -15.86 1.97
CA GLN A 187 -6.55 -15.01 1.54
C GLN A 187 -7.26 -15.61 0.31
N ARG A 188 -6.49 -16.02 -0.71
CA ARG A 188 -7.02 -16.66 -1.94
C ARG A 188 -7.69 -17.99 -1.65
N ARG A 189 -7.04 -18.85 -0.85
CA ARG A 189 -7.55 -20.18 -0.51
C ARG A 189 -8.88 -20.12 0.25
N LEU A 190 -9.07 -19.10 1.08
CA LEU A 190 -10.29 -18.94 1.88
C LEU A 190 -11.31 -17.97 1.27
N ASN A 191 -10.94 -17.29 0.17
CA ASN A 191 -11.76 -16.25 -0.47
C ASN A 191 -12.27 -15.19 0.54
N LEU A 192 -11.38 -14.75 1.43
CA LEU A 192 -11.70 -13.77 2.46
C LEU A 192 -11.35 -12.35 2.00
N THR A 193 -12.05 -11.37 2.55
CA THR A 193 -11.72 -9.96 2.32
C THR A 193 -10.72 -9.49 3.36
N PHE A 194 -9.58 -8.97 2.94
CA PHE A 194 -8.55 -8.45 3.82
C PHE A 194 -8.47 -6.92 3.69
N ILE A 195 -8.45 -6.22 4.82
CA ILE A 195 -8.08 -4.80 4.88
C ILE A 195 -6.76 -4.70 5.65
N TYR A 196 -5.71 -4.31 4.95
CA TYR A 196 -4.33 -4.36 5.42
C TYR A 196 -3.76 -2.96 5.59
N VAL A 197 -3.30 -2.61 6.79
CA VAL A 197 -2.60 -1.34 7.04
C VAL A 197 -1.11 -1.59 7.01
N THR A 198 -0.38 -0.78 6.25
CA THR A 198 1.07 -0.78 6.26
C THR A 198 1.65 0.60 5.94
N HIS A 199 2.89 0.80 6.35
CA HIS A 199 3.74 1.90 5.90
C HIS A 199 4.79 1.44 4.86
N ASP A 200 4.90 0.13 4.62
CA ASP A 200 5.81 -0.48 3.66
C ASP A 200 5.15 -0.54 2.28
N GLN A 201 5.80 0.10 1.31
CA GLN A 201 5.29 0.22 -0.05
C GLN A 201 5.42 -1.09 -0.82
N GLU A 202 6.47 -1.86 -0.57
CA GLU A 202 6.69 -3.15 -1.23
C GLU A 202 5.59 -4.13 -0.82
N GLU A 203 5.21 -4.13 0.46
CA GLU A 203 4.07 -4.91 0.96
C GLU A 203 2.78 -4.58 0.22
N ALA A 204 2.44 -3.28 0.17
CA ALA A 204 1.21 -2.84 -0.46
C ALA A 204 1.19 -3.17 -1.95
N LEU A 205 2.31 -2.96 -2.67
CA LEU A 205 2.39 -3.25 -4.11
C LEU A 205 2.38 -4.75 -4.42
N ALA A 206 2.95 -5.58 -3.57
CA ALA A 206 3.06 -7.03 -3.79
C ALA A 206 1.77 -7.80 -3.44
N LEU A 207 1.07 -7.39 -2.37
CA LEU A 207 -0.07 -8.15 -1.83
C LEU A 207 -1.43 -7.71 -2.36
N SER A 208 -1.58 -6.43 -2.66
CA SER A 208 -2.91 -5.83 -2.78
C SER A 208 -3.51 -5.96 -4.17
N ASP A 209 -4.83 -6.12 -4.21
CA ASP A 209 -5.62 -5.94 -5.42
C ASP A 209 -5.88 -4.44 -5.66
N ARG A 210 -6.20 -3.70 -4.60
CA ARG A 210 -6.29 -2.22 -4.60
C ARG A 210 -5.63 -1.62 -3.35
N ILE A 211 -5.11 -0.41 -3.53
CA ILE A 211 -4.43 0.36 -2.49
C ILE A 211 -5.11 1.72 -2.41
N ALA A 212 -5.47 2.15 -1.20
CA ALA A 212 -5.74 3.55 -0.88
C ALA A 212 -4.48 4.18 -0.27
N VAL A 213 -3.89 5.12 -1.00
CA VAL A 213 -2.79 5.94 -0.50
C VAL A 213 -3.38 7.07 0.33
N MET A 214 -3.03 7.11 1.61
CA MET A 214 -3.49 8.08 2.59
C MET A 214 -2.41 9.10 2.94
N HIS A 215 -2.79 10.36 3.05
CA HIS A 215 -1.94 11.46 3.46
C HIS A 215 -2.76 12.47 4.27
N ARG A 216 -2.25 12.87 5.43
CA ARG A 216 -2.89 13.87 6.31
C ARG A 216 -4.40 13.63 6.55
N GLY A 217 -4.78 12.37 6.77
CA GLY A 217 -6.15 11.96 7.06
C GLY A 217 -7.06 11.84 5.84
N LYS A 218 -6.58 12.13 4.62
CA LYS A 218 -7.34 12.02 3.37
C LYS A 218 -6.83 10.86 2.53
N VAL A 219 -7.68 10.39 1.61
CA VAL A 219 -7.27 9.46 0.56
C VAL A 219 -6.86 10.27 -0.67
N GLU A 220 -5.58 10.15 -1.06
CA GLU A 220 -5.01 10.85 -2.21
C GLU A 220 -5.28 10.10 -3.52
N GLN A 221 -5.25 8.77 -3.46
CA GLN A 221 -5.50 7.92 -4.62
C GLN A 221 -5.95 6.53 -4.19
N ILE A 222 -6.95 6.00 -4.90
CA ILE A 222 -7.30 4.58 -4.84
C ILE A 222 -7.04 3.97 -6.22
N GLY A 223 -6.38 2.82 -6.27
CA GLY A 223 -6.15 2.11 -7.53
C GLY A 223 -5.42 0.79 -7.34
N THR A 224 -5.24 0.07 -8.43
CA THR A 224 -4.40 -1.13 -8.46
C THR A 224 -2.92 -0.75 -8.22
N PRO A 225 -2.07 -1.68 -7.75
CA PRO A 225 -0.62 -1.43 -7.63
C PRO A 225 0.01 -0.83 -8.88
N LYS A 226 -0.39 -1.32 -10.07
CA LYS A 226 0.10 -0.84 -11.35
C LYS A 226 -0.30 0.61 -11.63
N GLU A 227 -1.53 0.99 -11.29
CA GLU A 227 -2.00 2.37 -11.45
C GLU A 227 -1.34 3.31 -10.45
N ILE A 228 -1.25 2.93 -9.17
CA ILE A 228 -0.55 3.71 -8.15
C ILE A 228 0.90 3.97 -8.56
N TYR A 229 1.60 2.94 -9.05
CA TYR A 229 3.02 3.03 -9.37
C TYR A 229 3.31 3.83 -10.66
N ASN A 230 2.57 3.53 -11.75
CA ASN A 230 2.86 4.10 -13.08
C ASN A 230 2.09 5.38 -13.37
N ARG A 231 0.97 5.61 -12.69
CA ARG A 231 0.10 6.77 -12.92
C ARG A 231 -0.30 7.36 -11.56
N PRO A 232 0.64 7.98 -10.82
CA PRO A 232 0.31 8.65 -9.57
C PRO A 232 -0.63 9.84 -9.81
N ALA A 233 -1.60 10.06 -8.90
CA ALA A 233 -2.62 11.11 -9.02
C ALA A 233 -2.10 12.49 -8.64
N SER A 234 -1.10 12.56 -7.77
CA SER A 234 -0.49 13.80 -7.31
C SER A 234 1.02 13.65 -7.19
N LEU A 235 1.71 14.79 -7.08
CA LEU A 235 3.14 14.80 -6.79
C LEU A 235 3.46 14.08 -5.47
N PHE A 236 2.59 14.18 -4.46
CA PHE A 236 2.77 13.44 -3.21
C PHE A 236 2.81 11.93 -3.47
N VAL A 237 1.83 11.37 -4.19
CA VAL A 237 1.80 9.92 -4.47
C VAL A 237 3.02 9.51 -5.31
N ALA A 238 3.42 10.35 -6.26
CA ALA A 238 4.59 10.11 -7.11
C ALA A 238 5.91 10.07 -6.32
N GLN A 239 6.07 10.95 -5.34
CA GLN A 239 7.22 11.01 -4.44
C GLN A 239 7.18 9.93 -3.36
N PHE A 240 5.98 9.58 -2.92
CA PHE A 240 5.78 8.63 -1.85
C PHE A 240 6.04 7.20 -2.34
N ILE A 241 5.54 6.82 -3.53
CA ILE A 241 5.63 5.44 -4.04
C ILE A 241 6.88 5.27 -4.89
N GLY A 242 7.82 4.41 -4.48
CA GLY A 242 9.01 4.02 -5.25
C GLY A 242 9.99 5.17 -5.53
N LYS A 243 11.15 4.83 -6.13
CA LYS A 243 12.12 5.84 -6.57
C LYS A 243 11.66 6.50 -7.88
N ALA A 244 11.95 7.79 -8.05
CA ALA A 244 11.57 8.57 -9.23
C ALA A 244 12.53 9.74 -9.43
N ASN A 245 12.71 10.14 -10.68
CA ASN A 245 13.28 11.42 -11.06
C ASN A 245 12.16 12.43 -11.29
N PHE A 246 12.39 13.66 -10.87
CA PHE A 246 11.45 14.76 -11.04
C PHE A 246 12.12 15.89 -11.81
N LEU A 247 11.51 16.30 -12.93
CA LEU A 247 12.00 17.37 -13.79
C LEU A 247 10.93 18.44 -13.88
N THR A 248 11.22 19.67 -13.44
CA THR A 248 10.27 20.77 -13.52
C THR A 248 10.49 21.56 -14.79
N GLY A 249 9.41 21.86 -15.51
CA GLY A 249 9.48 22.59 -16.77
C GLY A 249 8.18 23.28 -17.12
N THR A 250 8.18 23.95 -18.26
CA THR A 250 7.06 24.74 -18.76
C THR A 250 6.41 24.05 -19.95
N VAL A 251 5.09 23.90 -19.92
CA VAL A 251 4.32 23.27 -21.00
C VAL A 251 4.37 24.15 -22.24
N GLN A 252 4.86 23.60 -23.35
CA GLN A 252 4.93 24.29 -24.64
C GLN A 252 3.79 23.86 -25.56
N GLN A 253 3.42 22.57 -25.53
CA GLN A 253 2.32 22.04 -26.32
C GLN A 253 1.57 20.97 -25.53
N VAL A 254 0.26 20.87 -25.77
CA VAL A 254 -0.59 19.80 -25.28
C VAL A 254 -1.30 19.21 -26.49
N ASP A 255 -1.12 17.92 -26.71
CA ASP A 255 -1.77 17.15 -27.78
C ASP A 255 -2.36 15.87 -27.17
N GLU A 256 -3.16 15.11 -27.89
CA GLU A 256 -4.04 14.09 -27.33
C GLU A 256 -3.39 13.08 -26.37
N GLY A 257 -3.51 13.34 -25.06
CA GLY A 257 -2.94 12.49 -24.01
C GLY A 257 -1.44 12.68 -23.78
N MET A 258 -0.84 13.71 -24.36
CA MET A 258 0.59 14.03 -24.33
C MET A 258 0.85 15.52 -24.09
N ALA A 259 2.00 15.82 -23.50
CA ALA A 259 2.50 17.19 -23.36
C ALA A 259 3.96 17.26 -23.84
N ILE A 260 4.31 18.37 -24.48
CA ILE A 260 5.70 18.76 -24.71
C ILE A 260 6.05 19.82 -23.66
N VAL A 261 7.07 19.53 -22.87
CA VAL A 261 7.48 20.35 -21.73
C VAL A 261 8.95 20.75 -21.92
N GLU A 262 9.22 22.04 -21.82
CA GLU A 262 10.58 22.57 -21.83
C GLU A 262 11.19 22.50 -20.44
N VAL A 263 12.29 21.76 -20.30
CA VAL A 263 13.08 21.62 -19.08
C VAL A 263 14.52 22.04 -19.39
N ASN A 264 15.01 23.10 -18.75
CA ASN A 264 16.36 23.64 -18.97
C ASN A 264 16.73 23.83 -20.46
N GLY A 265 15.79 24.29 -21.29
CA GLY A 265 16.00 24.49 -22.73
C GLY A 265 15.88 23.24 -23.60
N GLN A 266 15.54 22.08 -23.03
CA GLN A 266 15.27 20.84 -23.78
C GLN A 266 13.77 20.54 -23.80
N LEU A 267 13.27 20.13 -24.97
CA LEU A 267 11.87 19.72 -25.14
C LEU A 267 11.73 18.22 -24.85
N LEU A 268 10.92 17.90 -23.84
CA LEU A 268 10.61 16.53 -23.44
C LEU A 268 9.14 16.22 -23.70
N LYS A 269 8.87 15.05 -24.27
CA LYS A 269 7.51 14.51 -24.43
C LYS A 269 7.14 13.67 -23.21
N ALA A 270 5.95 13.91 -22.67
CA ALA A 270 5.43 13.17 -21.52
C ALA A 270 3.95 12.82 -21.71
N SER A 271 3.55 11.68 -21.16
CA SER A 271 2.15 11.28 -21.09
C SER A 271 1.38 12.19 -20.13
N LEU A 272 0.20 12.62 -20.59
CA LEU A 272 -0.77 13.42 -19.87
C LEU A 272 -2.04 12.59 -19.64
N PRO A 273 -2.17 11.89 -18.50
CA PRO A 273 -3.33 11.05 -18.22
C PRO A 273 -4.63 11.87 -18.07
N ARG A 274 -5.42 11.93 -19.16
CA ARG A 274 -6.64 12.73 -19.30
C ARG A 274 -7.71 12.44 -18.23
N ASP A 275 -7.86 11.18 -17.84
CA ASP A 275 -8.89 10.74 -16.88
C ASP A 275 -8.79 11.42 -15.50
N ARG A 276 -7.65 12.05 -15.19
CA ARG A 276 -7.38 12.68 -13.89
C ARG A 276 -7.21 14.18 -13.94
N PHE A 277 -6.94 14.71 -15.13
CA PHE A 277 -6.90 16.15 -15.39
C PHE A 277 -8.19 16.68 -16.01
N ALA A 278 -9.27 15.88 -16.02
CA ALA A 278 -10.56 16.26 -16.59
C ALA A 278 -11.08 17.62 -16.05
N ASP A 279 -10.79 17.93 -14.78
CA ASP A 279 -11.14 19.21 -14.14
C ASP A 279 -9.98 20.23 -14.12
N GLN A 280 -8.76 19.80 -14.43
CA GLN A 280 -7.53 20.62 -14.42
C GLN A 280 -6.89 20.59 -15.81
N ASN A 281 -7.46 21.34 -16.75
CA ASN A 281 -6.88 21.51 -18.08
C ASN A 281 -5.46 22.09 -17.95
N ILE A 282 -4.44 21.25 -18.19
CA ILE A 282 -3.06 21.73 -18.26
C ILE A 282 -2.96 22.71 -19.42
N GLN A 283 -2.51 23.93 -19.13
CA GLN A 283 -2.41 25.01 -20.10
C GLN A 283 -1.00 25.16 -20.64
N ILE A 284 -0.89 25.68 -21.87
CA ILE A 284 0.38 26.16 -22.41
C ILE A 284 0.93 27.26 -21.47
N ASN A 285 2.24 27.30 -21.28
CA ASN A 285 2.99 28.14 -20.33
C ASN A 285 2.79 27.80 -18.85
N GLN A 286 2.05 26.74 -18.51
CA GLN A 286 1.95 26.28 -17.14
C GLN A 286 3.24 25.55 -16.73
N THR A 287 3.72 25.81 -15.51
CA THR A 287 4.80 25.02 -14.90
C THR A 287 4.25 23.69 -14.40
N VAL A 288 4.89 22.59 -14.81
CA VAL A 288 4.54 21.23 -14.42
C VAL A 288 5.78 20.45 -13.98
N THR A 289 5.57 19.35 -13.27
CA THR A 289 6.64 18.42 -12.93
C THR A 289 6.45 17.14 -13.75
N LEU A 290 7.49 16.74 -14.47
CA LEU A 290 7.58 15.43 -15.09
C LEU A 290 8.14 14.44 -14.08
N MET A 291 7.58 13.24 -14.08
CA MET A 291 8.06 12.13 -13.29
C MET A 291 8.49 11.00 -14.20
N ILE A 292 9.69 10.47 -13.96
CA ILE A 292 10.19 9.29 -14.65
C ILE A 292 10.86 8.33 -13.66
N ARG A 293 10.45 7.08 -13.74
CA ARG A 293 11.02 6.01 -12.93
C ARG A 293 12.44 5.64 -13.40
N PRO A 294 13.42 5.47 -12.49
CA PRO A 294 14.81 5.15 -12.86
C PRO A 294 14.95 3.92 -13.76
N GLU A 295 14.13 2.89 -13.54
CA GLU A 295 14.11 1.65 -14.32
C GLU A 295 13.47 1.78 -15.70
N ARG A 296 12.89 2.95 -16.02
CA ARG A 296 12.33 3.26 -17.35
C ARG A 296 13.30 4.07 -18.22
N ILE A 297 14.46 4.44 -17.67
CA ILE A 297 15.53 5.12 -18.42
C ILE A 297 16.48 4.05 -18.94
N GLN A 298 16.68 4.02 -20.25
CA GLN A 298 17.62 3.14 -20.93
C GLN A 298 18.96 3.84 -21.11
N ILE A 299 20.06 3.08 -21.03
CA ILE A 299 21.42 3.61 -21.16
C ILE A 299 22.05 3.11 -22.45
N ASN A 300 22.61 4.02 -23.25
CA ASN A 300 23.29 3.76 -24.53
C ASN A 300 22.47 2.91 -25.51
N GLN A 301 21.15 2.94 -25.34
CA GLN A 301 20.19 2.16 -26.12
C GLN A 301 19.16 3.09 -26.77
N ASN A 302 18.55 2.60 -27.84
CA ASN A 302 17.38 3.16 -28.51
C ASN A 302 17.58 4.57 -29.13
N ALA A 303 18.07 4.60 -30.37
CA ALA A 303 18.22 5.84 -31.14
C ALA A 303 16.88 6.51 -31.48
N SER A 304 15.78 5.74 -31.47
CA SER A 304 14.41 6.16 -31.80
C SER A 304 13.56 6.57 -30.60
N ALA A 305 14.13 6.64 -29.39
CA ALA A 305 13.39 7.09 -28.22
C ALA A 305 12.94 8.56 -28.35
N ASP A 306 11.76 8.87 -27.81
CA ASP A 306 11.19 10.22 -27.82
C ASP A 306 12.07 11.24 -27.10
N ASN A 307 12.63 10.86 -25.96
CA ASN A 307 13.43 11.73 -25.11
C ASN A 307 14.84 11.17 -24.96
N ARG A 308 15.84 12.05 -25.08
CA ARG A 308 17.25 11.67 -25.00
C ARG A 308 18.07 12.79 -24.37
N VAL A 309 18.99 12.43 -23.49
CA VAL A 309 19.93 13.37 -22.87
C VAL A 309 21.29 12.70 -22.69
N ARG A 310 22.37 13.47 -22.87
CA ARG A 310 23.72 13.00 -22.54
C ARG A 310 24.06 13.32 -21.09
N GLY A 311 24.86 12.47 -20.48
CA GLY A 311 25.34 12.69 -19.12
C GLY A 311 26.66 12.01 -18.83
N THR A 312 27.23 12.39 -17.69
CA THR A 312 28.43 11.76 -17.12
C THR A 312 28.06 11.01 -15.85
N ILE A 313 28.66 9.85 -15.62
CA ILE A 313 28.46 9.10 -14.38
C ILE A 313 29.10 9.88 -13.21
N GLU A 314 28.30 10.12 -12.17
CA GLU A 314 28.80 10.70 -10.91
C GLU A 314 29.05 9.60 -9.87
N SER A 315 28.16 8.61 -9.78
CA SER A 315 28.34 7.46 -8.88
C SER A 315 27.55 6.24 -9.34
N ILE A 316 28.03 5.06 -8.92
CA ILE A 316 27.39 3.78 -9.13
C ILE A 316 27.25 3.11 -7.76
N THR A 317 26.04 2.66 -7.43
CA THR A 317 25.73 1.93 -6.19
C THR A 317 25.16 0.56 -6.54
N TYR A 318 25.71 -0.50 -5.94
CA TYR A 318 25.20 -1.85 -6.10
C TYR A 318 24.01 -2.10 -5.17
N ILE A 319 22.88 -2.53 -5.74
CA ILE A 319 21.65 -2.85 -5.00
C ILE A 319 21.15 -4.22 -5.44
N GLY A 320 21.59 -5.26 -4.72
CA GLY A 320 21.10 -6.62 -4.89
C GLY A 320 21.47 -7.23 -6.25
N GLN A 321 20.59 -7.12 -7.24
CA GLN A 321 20.80 -7.59 -8.62
C GLN A 321 20.83 -6.44 -9.64
N SER A 322 20.84 -5.20 -9.14
CA SER A 322 20.76 -4.00 -9.96
C SER A 322 21.87 -3.00 -9.62
N LEU A 323 22.21 -2.17 -10.59
CA LEU A 323 23.03 -0.99 -10.42
C LEU A 323 22.13 0.23 -10.38
N GLN A 324 22.30 1.06 -9.34
CA GLN A 324 21.74 2.40 -9.30
C GLN A 324 22.84 3.39 -9.68
N ILE A 325 22.59 4.15 -10.74
CA ILE A 325 23.58 5.07 -11.34
C ILE A 325 23.05 6.48 -11.21
N GLN A 326 23.87 7.37 -10.66
CA GLN A 326 23.63 8.81 -10.67
C GLN A 326 24.39 9.41 -11.83
N ALA A 327 23.66 10.06 -12.74
CA ALA A 327 24.21 10.70 -13.93
C ALA A 327 23.94 12.20 -13.90
N LYS A 328 24.99 13.00 -14.11
CA LYS A 328 24.89 14.44 -14.28
C LYS A 328 24.57 14.77 -15.73
N THR A 329 23.47 15.47 -15.96
CA THR A 329 22.97 15.82 -17.30
C THR A 329 22.60 17.31 -17.37
N ASP A 330 22.29 17.81 -18.57
CA ASP A 330 21.76 19.17 -18.75
C ASP A 330 20.35 19.35 -18.13
N LEU A 331 19.64 18.25 -17.88
CA LEU A 331 18.36 18.23 -17.16
C LEU A 331 18.56 18.21 -15.63
N GLY A 332 19.80 18.16 -15.15
CA GLY A 332 20.17 17.97 -13.76
C GLY A 332 20.64 16.54 -13.45
N MET A 333 20.59 16.17 -12.17
CA MET A 333 20.95 14.84 -11.72
C MET A 333 19.82 13.85 -11.99
N LEU A 334 20.14 12.77 -12.72
CA LEU A 334 19.20 11.68 -13.01
C LEU A 334 19.70 10.38 -12.42
N MET A 335 18.79 9.70 -11.72
CA MET A 335 18.96 8.35 -11.22
C MET A 335 18.47 7.35 -12.27
N VAL A 336 19.28 6.34 -12.55
CA VAL A 336 18.94 5.25 -13.47
C VAL A 336 19.13 3.91 -12.75
N THR A 337 18.25 2.96 -13.01
CA THR A 337 18.36 1.61 -12.47
C THR A 337 18.45 0.60 -13.61
N GLU A 338 19.52 -0.19 -13.62
CA GLU A 338 19.81 -1.18 -14.63
C GLU A 338 20.09 -2.54 -13.97
N LEU A 339 19.68 -3.64 -14.62
CA LEU A 339 20.02 -4.98 -14.14
C LEU A 339 21.52 -5.23 -14.32
N TYR A 340 22.16 -5.76 -13.29
CA TYR A 340 23.58 -6.06 -13.36
C TYR A 340 23.81 -7.30 -14.25
N SER A 341 24.41 -7.11 -15.42
CA SER A 341 24.70 -8.17 -16.39
C SER A 341 26.11 -8.77 -16.27
N GLY A 342 26.90 -8.33 -15.27
CA GLY A 342 28.31 -8.69 -15.13
C GLY A 342 29.24 -7.78 -15.95
N GLY A 343 30.37 -7.42 -15.36
CA GLY A 343 31.40 -6.54 -15.94
C GLY A 343 31.49 -5.19 -15.23
N ASP A 344 32.71 -4.66 -15.11
CA ASP A 344 32.91 -3.29 -14.62
C ASP A 344 32.53 -2.30 -15.71
N ARG A 345 31.70 -1.31 -15.35
CA ARG A 345 31.32 -0.24 -16.26
C ARG A 345 32.42 0.81 -16.29
N SER A 346 33.10 0.94 -17.42
CA SER A 346 34.19 1.91 -17.63
C SER A 346 33.76 3.19 -18.36
N ASP A 347 32.49 3.28 -18.78
CA ASP A 347 31.98 4.43 -19.53
C ASP A 347 31.83 5.66 -18.62
N GLU A 348 32.65 6.69 -18.82
CA GLU A 348 32.49 7.98 -18.11
C GLU A 348 31.28 8.79 -18.61
N THR A 349 30.90 8.58 -19.89
CA THR A 349 29.80 9.27 -20.56
C THR A 349 28.74 8.29 -21.02
N LEU A 350 27.48 8.70 -20.94
CA LEU A 350 26.35 7.87 -21.31
C LEU A 350 25.24 8.69 -21.96
N THR A 351 24.46 8.03 -22.81
CA THR A 351 23.22 8.59 -23.38
C THR A 351 22.04 7.92 -22.68
N LEU A 352 21.23 8.72 -22.00
CA LEU A 352 19.99 8.30 -21.37
C LEU A 352 18.84 8.52 -22.33
N SER A 353 17.95 7.54 -22.43
CA SER A 353 16.80 7.60 -23.33
C SER A 353 15.55 6.99 -22.69
N TRP A 354 14.38 7.53 -23.04
CA TRP A 354 13.09 6.96 -22.64
C TRP A 354 11.97 7.36 -23.60
N ASN A 355 10.95 6.51 -23.68
CA ASN A 355 9.73 6.81 -24.43
C ASN A 355 8.81 7.72 -23.62
N SER A 356 8.01 8.51 -24.33
CA SER A 356 7.14 9.51 -23.71
C SER A 356 6.05 8.92 -22.81
N GLU A 357 5.62 7.68 -23.07
CA GLU A 357 4.69 6.92 -22.19
C GLU A 357 5.25 6.60 -20.79
N ASN A 358 6.58 6.58 -20.66
CA ASN A 358 7.27 6.30 -19.40
C ASN A 358 7.54 7.57 -18.57
N CYS A 359 7.22 8.73 -19.13
CA CYS A 359 7.38 10.02 -18.48
C CYS A 359 5.99 10.61 -18.27
N VAL A 360 5.60 10.85 -17.03
CA VAL A 360 4.23 11.24 -16.69
C VAL A 360 4.22 12.66 -16.13
N VAL A 361 3.31 13.49 -16.61
CA VAL A 361 3.07 14.80 -16.00
C VAL A 361 2.35 14.62 -14.66
N VAL A 362 2.94 15.14 -13.59
CA VAL A 362 2.36 15.18 -12.24
C VAL A 362 2.24 16.63 -11.80
N GLN A 363 1.07 17.02 -11.30
CA GLN A 363 0.86 18.36 -10.79
C GLN A 363 1.33 18.50 -9.34
N LYS A 364 1.89 19.67 -9.04
CA LYS A 364 2.19 20.10 -7.68
C LYS A 364 0.87 20.50 -7.01
N GLU A 365 0.58 19.91 -5.84
CA GLU A 365 -0.54 20.36 -5.01
C GLU A 365 -0.32 21.83 -4.62
N HIS A 366 -1.42 22.61 -4.62
CA HIS A 366 -1.44 24.01 -4.18
C HIS A 366 -1.37 24.12 -2.66
#